data_AF-A0A259HWE6-F1
#
_entry.id   AF-A0A259HWE6-F1
#
_cell.length_a   1.000
_cell.length_b   1.000
_cell.length_c   1.000
_cell.angle_alpha   90.00
_cell.angle_beta   90.00
_cell.angle_gamma   90.00
#
_symmetry.space_group_name_H-M   'P 1'
#
loop_
_entity.id
_entity.type
_entity.pdbx_description
1 polymer ?
#
loop_
_entity_poly.entity_id
_entity_poly.type
_entity_poly.pdbx_seq_one_letter_code
_entity_poly.pdbx_strand_id
1 'polypeptide(L)'
;MSKVYGGGPSRDGGAYGLETIFEILQYASNPALYDNWKTELGDKNTPDLIDLILWHADFAYKYVSYNGPTGYRHGTLGYEGQPRMNFDYWNTLDQLAAVCGAYELFLKPYLSEEKYQQYRKVCIDNWEKYDRHKVVRFWTFSTKWVDEGFQEFNEMGNAYGQSVFSNLFMYLSEKNQKGGHPEKFLKYAQESAKDIIQNWDFNNPRHMWWIRNAEHITPQALAWFLLIAPDLAPVGTKEKLAAWSLHMKQKTNNFWKYRKHSETEWAHSKTKELGGAPALGGSMFAVAHLFNDKSLRSLAWSQVDFVFGVNPVGAHLSNKSEERVKIGGFWEGVEDGWPQAHPDGYGKLGLVRGTLDGTPLDNQFPIAKTVEKIVGQNNGQVFGKNAYATEGWCVSNRGWEATVSFANLGTQQIRFLDANKKEISVKAKPGQTIKIELSAALNQHWDSVDKAWVDIVNADGLRSKVELVETGVNTGIFVGNLTIPTVLRQKEIKVSYGYLGLGKIATLNIQ
;
A
#
# COMPACT_ATOMS: atom_id res chain seq x y z
N MET A 1 -13.96 5.45 -28.65
CA MET A 1 -13.39 5.28 -27.29
C MET A 1 -12.23 4.29 -27.38
N SER A 2 -11.13 4.55 -26.66
CA SER A 2 -10.03 3.59 -26.48
C SER A 2 -10.55 2.31 -25.81
N LYS A 3 -10.12 1.14 -26.29
CA LYS A 3 -10.49 -0.17 -25.74
C LYS A 3 -9.96 -0.31 -24.30
N VAL A 4 -10.83 -0.67 -23.36
CA VAL A 4 -10.49 -0.91 -21.95
C VAL A 4 -10.07 -2.38 -21.80
N TYR A 5 -8.87 -2.63 -21.29
CA TYR A 5 -8.33 -3.98 -21.10
C TYR A 5 -8.30 -4.32 -19.61
N GLY A 6 -8.69 -5.55 -19.23
CA GLY A 6 -8.45 -6.08 -17.89
C GLY A 6 -9.32 -5.54 -16.75
N GLY A 7 -10.03 -4.42 -16.93
CA GLY A 7 -11.00 -3.91 -15.94
C GLY A 7 -10.56 -2.72 -15.11
N GLY A 8 -9.39 -2.14 -15.37
CA GLY A 8 -8.87 -0.96 -14.67
C GLY A 8 -7.89 -0.16 -15.55
N PRO A 9 -7.20 0.83 -14.97
CA PRO A 9 -6.19 1.60 -15.70
C PRO A 9 -4.98 0.75 -16.09
N SER A 10 -4.57 -0.17 -15.22
CA SER A 10 -3.48 -1.12 -15.49
C SER A 10 -3.98 -2.37 -16.20
N ARG A 11 -3.16 -2.93 -17.10
CA ARG A 11 -3.49 -4.17 -17.82
C ARG A 11 -3.65 -5.32 -16.84
N ASP A 12 -4.70 -6.13 -17.07
CA ASP A 12 -4.97 -7.35 -16.30
C ASP A 12 -5.18 -7.11 -14.79
N GLY A 13 -5.55 -5.87 -14.40
CA GLY A 13 -5.79 -5.48 -13.00
C GLY A 13 -7.11 -5.96 -12.38
N GLY A 14 -7.90 -6.76 -13.10
CA GLY A 14 -9.21 -7.19 -12.65
C GLY A 14 -10.12 -6.01 -12.27
N ALA A 15 -11.06 -6.22 -11.36
CA ALA A 15 -11.92 -5.16 -10.82
C ALA A 15 -11.40 -4.56 -9.49
N TYR A 16 -10.16 -4.89 -9.07
CA TYR A 16 -9.53 -4.40 -7.83
C TYR A 16 -8.59 -3.22 -8.07
N GLY A 17 -8.93 -2.31 -8.97
CA GLY A 17 -8.07 -1.15 -9.24
C GLY A 17 -7.97 -0.28 -7.99
N LEU A 18 -7.00 -0.53 -7.13
CA LEU A 18 -6.68 0.22 -5.91
C LEU A 18 -5.29 0.84 -6.02
N GLU A 19 -4.75 0.92 -7.23
CA GLU A 19 -3.43 1.49 -7.51
C GLU A 19 -3.32 2.88 -6.89
N THR A 20 -4.25 3.80 -7.17
CA THR A 20 -4.19 5.17 -6.64
C THR A 20 -4.32 5.23 -5.12
N ILE A 21 -5.02 4.29 -4.48
CA ILE A 21 -5.04 4.20 -3.02
C ILE A 21 -3.62 3.94 -2.51
N PHE A 22 -2.96 2.91 -3.03
CA PHE A 22 -1.65 2.51 -2.54
C PHE A 22 -0.54 3.46 -3.00
N GLU A 23 -0.66 4.08 -4.18
CA GLU A 23 0.27 5.11 -4.66
C GLU A 23 0.24 6.36 -3.78
N ILE A 24 -0.95 6.76 -3.36
CA ILE A 24 -1.13 7.87 -2.42
C ILE A 24 -0.58 7.52 -1.04
N LEU A 25 -0.81 6.31 -0.55
CA LEU A 25 -0.22 5.85 0.71
C LEU A 25 1.31 5.71 0.60
N GLN A 26 1.84 5.29 -0.54
CA GLN A 26 3.26 5.17 -0.81
C GLN A 26 3.91 6.54 -0.77
N TYR A 27 3.40 7.50 -1.54
CA TYR A 27 3.88 8.89 -1.51
C TYR A 27 3.76 9.47 -0.09
N ALA A 28 2.62 9.26 0.57
CA ALA A 28 2.38 9.75 1.92
C ALA A 28 3.36 9.18 2.96
N SER A 29 3.84 7.96 2.77
CA SER A 29 4.78 7.33 3.70
C SER A 29 6.19 7.94 3.66
N ASN A 30 6.60 8.45 2.50
CA ASN A 30 7.99 8.87 2.28
C ASN A 30 8.09 9.89 1.11
N PRO A 31 7.51 11.09 1.25
CA PRO A 31 7.29 11.98 0.11
C PRO A 31 8.60 12.55 -0.47
N ALA A 32 9.60 12.81 0.37
CA ALA A 32 10.89 13.33 -0.09
C ALA A 32 11.67 12.31 -0.95
N LEU A 33 11.48 11.00 -0.74
CA LEU A 33 12.07 9.97 -1.60
C LEU A 33 11.48 10.09 -3.01
N TYR A 34 10.15 10.08 -3.13
CA TYR A 34 9.50 10.06 -4.43
C TYR A 34 9.62 11.39 -5.18
N ASP A 35 9.75 12.53 -4.47
CA ASP A 35 9.98 13.86 -5.07
C ASP A 35 11.22 13.91 -5.99
N ASN A 36 12.20 13.03 -5.78
CA ASN A 36 13.44 13.00 -6.57
C ASN A 36 13.35 12.12 -7.82
N TRP A 37 12.37 11.21 -7.91
CA TRP A 37 12.20 10.33 -9.07
C TRP A 37 11.33 11.04 -10.11
N LYS A 38 11.93 11.49 -11.22
CA LYS A 38 11.27 12.30 -12.27
C LYS A 38 11.66 11.87 -13.69
N THR A 39 12.26 10.70 -13.84
CA THR A 39 12.98 10.35 -15.07
C THR A 39 12.19 9.43 -15.98
N GLU A 40 11.12 8.82 -15.48
CA GLU A 40 10.41 7.71 -16.13
C GLU A 40 9.06 8.10 -16.72
N LEU A 41 8.37 9.09 -16.16
CA LEU A 41 7.02 9.50 -16.56
C LEU A 41 6.92 11.02 -16.81
N GLY A 42 5.87 11.40 -17.53
CA GLY A 42 5.47 12.79 -17.72
C GLY A 42 6.50 13.69 -18.40
N ASP A 43 6.58 14.94 -17.92
CA ASP A 43 7.40 16.02 -18.49
C ASP A 43 8.77 16.17 -17.81
N LYS A 44 9.09 15.28 -16.87
CA LYS A 44 10.29 15.28 -16.02
C LYS A 44 10.40 16.42 -15.01
N ASN A 45 9.37 17.24 -14.84
CA ASN A 45 9.33 18.30 -13.82
C ASN A 45 8.53 17.85 -12.59
N THR A 46 7.54 16.98 -12.79
CA THR A 46 6.71 16.35 -11.76
C THR A 46 7.34 15.04 -11.29
N PRO A 47 7.19 14.66 -10.00
CA PRO A 47 7.56 13.32 -9.54
C PRO A 47 6.81 12.22 -10.30
N ASP A 48 7.52 11.16 -10.70
CA ASP A 48 6.99 10.03 -11.49
C ASP A 48 5.78 9.39 -10.79
N LEU A 49 5.83 9.24 -9.46
CA LEU A 49 4.71 8.71 -8.67
C LEU A 49 3.50 9.64 -8.68
N ILE A 50 3.70 10.96 -8.71
CA ILE A 50 2.62 11.94 -8.81
C ILE A 50 1.98 11.89 -10.20
N ASP A 51 2.79 11.81 -11.27
CA ASP A 51 2.28 11.65 -12.62
C ASP A 51 1.48 10.35 -12.79
N LEU A 52 1.93 9.25 -12.17
CA LEU A 52 1.19 7.98 -12.16
C LEU A 52 -0.16 8.10 -11.44
N ILE A 53 -0.19 8.72 -10.25
CA ILE A 53 -1.42 9.00 -9.49
C ILE A 53 -2.40 9.80 -10.35
N LEU A 54 -1.94 10.88 -10.98
CA LEU A 54 -2.79 11.75 -11.81
C LEU A 54 -3.27 11.05 -13.08
N TRP A 55 -2.44 10.20 -13.68
CA TRP A 55 -2.83 9.38 -14.83
C TRP A 55 -3.94 8.38 -14.46
N HIS A 56 -3.82 7.71 -13.31
CA HIS A 56 -4.86 6.83 -12.80
C HIS A 56 -6.16 7.59 -12.46
N ALA A 57 -6.05 8.79 -11.89
CA ALA A 57 -7.19 9.67 -11.64
C ALA A 57 -7.93 10.04 -12.93
N ASP A 58 -7.19 10.44 -13.96
CA ASP A 58 -7.76 10.78 -15.27
C ASP A 58 -8.44 9.61 -15.95
N PHE A 59 -7.84 8.43 -15.87
CA PHE A 59 -8.48 7.21 -16.33
C PHE A 59 -9.78 6.96 -15.56
N ALA A 60 -9.75 6.99 -14.23
CA ALA A 60 -10.91 6.73 -13.39
C ALA A 60 -12.06 7.70 -13.71
N TYR A 61 -11.78 9.00 -13.80
CA TYR A 61 -12.77 10.01 -14.15
C TYR A 61 -13.35 9.80 -15.55
N LYS A 62 -12.52 9.51 -16.55
CA LYS A 62 -12.95 9.24 -17.93
C LYS A 62 -13.92 8.05 -18.03
N TYR A 63 -13.77 7.06 -17.15
CA TYR A 63 -14.54 5.81 -17.19
C TYR A 63 -15.57 5.68 -16.04
N VAL A 64 -15.89 6.77 -15.34
CA VAL A 64 -16.72 6.74 -14.13
C VAL A 64 -18.17 6.31 -14.33
N SER A 65 -18.66 6.31 -15.57
CA SER A 65 -19.99 5.81 -15.94
C SER A 65 -19.94 4.73 -17.02
N TYR A 66 -18.74 4.21 -17.31
CA TYR A 66 -18.53 3.27 -18.40
C TYR A 66 -19.00 1.85 -18.03
N ASN A 67 -20.01 1.34 -18.72
CA ASN A 67 -20.44 -0.06 -18.61
C ASN A 67 -20.35 -0.80 -19.96
N GLY A 68 -19.41 -0.39 -20.80
CA GLY A 68 -19.17 -0.97 -22.11
C GLY A 68 -18.31 -2.24 -22.07
N PRO A 69 -18.04 -2.85 -23.25
CA PRO A 69 -17.29 -4.09 -23.34
C PRO A 69 -15.83 -3.93 -22.90
N THR A 70 -15.35 -4.86 -22.08
CA THR A 70 -13.95 -4.96 -21.69
C THR A 70 -13.23 -6.03 -22.52
N GLY A 71 -11.90 -5.93 -22.63
CA GLY A 71 -11.07 -7.03 -23.13
C GLY A 71 -11.10 -8.26 -22.20
N TYR A 72 -10.23 -9.25 -22.49
CA TYR A 72 -10.07 -10.52 -21.76
C TYR A 72 -10.39 -10.42 -20.25
N ARG A 73 -11.54 -10.96 -19.84
CA ARG A 73 -12.00 -11.04 -18.44
C ARG A 73 -12.65 -12.40 -18.20
N HIS A 74 -12.38 -13.00 -17.04
CA HIS A 74 -12.88 -14.32 -16.65
C HIS A 74 -13.96 -14.21 -15.57
N GLY A 75 -15.13 -13.73 -15.94
CA GLY A 75 -16.27 -13.59 -15.02
C GLY A 75 -17.12 -12.36 -15.31
N THR A 76 -18.15 -12.16 -14.49
CA THR A 76 -19.06 -11.00 -14.58
C THR A 76 -19.21 -10.33 -13.23
N LEU A 77 -19.41 -9.01 -13.21
CA LEU A 77 -19.50 -8.22 -11.98
C LEU A 77 -20.96 -7.93 -11.59
N GLY A 78 -21.24 -7.68 -10.32
CA GLY A 78 -22.56 -7.42 -9.75
C GLY A 78 -22.97 -8.48 -8.74
N TYR A 79 -24.03 -8.18 -7.99
CA TYR A 79 -24.54 -9.03 -6.92
C TYR A 79 -25.31 -10.25 -7.41
N GLU A 80 -25.48 -11.23 -6.53
CA GLU A 80 -26.35 -12.39 -6.76
C GLU A 80 -27.80 -11.96 -6.96
N GLY A 81 -28.44 -12.55 -7.97
CA GLY A 81 -29.79 -12.19 -8.39
C GLY A 81 -29.94 -10.83 -9.07
N GLN A 82 -28.84 -10.07 -9.28
CA GLN A 82 -28.90 -8.74 -9.90
C GLN A 82 -28.29 -8.70 -11.32
N PRO A 83 -28.66 -7.71 -12.16
CA PRO A 83 -28.02 -7.48 -13.44
C PRO A 83 -26.50 -7.31 -13.32
N ARG A 84 -25.76 -7.84 -14.30
CA ARG A 84 -24.30 -7.83 -14.28
C ARG A 84 -23.71 -6.62 -15.00
N MET A 85 -22.56 -6.16 -14.53
CA MET A 85 -21.76 -5.11 -15.14
C MET A 85 -20.66 -5.69 -16.03
N ASN A 86 -20.40 -5.02 -17.14
CA ASN A 86 -19.32 -5.33 -18.08
C ASN A 86 -17.97 -4.73 -17.64
N PHE A 87 -18.00 -3.63 -16.90
CA PHE A 87 -16.84 -2.92 -16.36
C PHE A 87 -17.14 -2.46 -14.92
N ASP A 88 -16.13 -2.43 -14.05
CA ASP A 88 -16.30 -1.95 -12.68
C ASP A 88 -16.11 -0.43 -12.62
N TYR A 89 -17.08 0.31 -13.15
CA TYR A 89 -17.02 1.77 -13.06
C TYR A 89 -17.23 2.26 -11.63
N TRP A 90 -17.71 1.42 -10.70
CA TRP A 90 -17.94 1.83 -9.32
C TRP A 90 -16.60 1.96 -8.60
N ASN A 91 -15.67 1.03 -8.85
CA ASN A 91 -14.31 1.07 -8.32
C ASN A 91 -13.50 2.31 -8.78
N THR A 92 -13.89 2.97 -9.87
CA THR A 92 -13.27 4.25 -10.27
C THR A 92 -13.46 5.35 -9.20
N LEU A 93 -14.56 5.30 -8.44
CA LEU A 93 -14.80 6.26 -7.36
C LEU A 93 -13.81 6.11 -6.21
N ASP A 94 -13.22 4.94 -6.00
CA ASP A 94 -12.23 4.74 -4.94
C ASP A 94 -10.90 5.38 -5.30
N GLN A 95 -10.48 5.22 -6.57
CA GLN A 95 -9.29 5.87 -7.11
C GLN A 95 -9.42 7.39 -7.00
N LEU A 96 -10.59 7.93 -7.40
CA LEU A 96 -10.88 9.36 -7.29
C LEU A 96 -10.99 9.83 -5.83
N ALA A 97 -11.59 9.03 -4.95
CA ALA A 97 -11.68 9.36 -3.52
C ALA A 97 -10.29 9.52 -2.92
N ALA A 98 -9.35 8.62 -3.23
CA ALA A 98 -7.98 8.70 -2.76
C ALA A 98 -7.33 10.03 -3.16
N VAL A 99 -7.43 10.41 -4.44
CA VAL A 99 -6.95 11.70 -4.99
C VAL A 99 -7.59 12.88 -4.27
N CYS A 100 -8.91 12.84 -4.08
CA CYS A 100 -9.62 13.90 -3.39
C CYS A 100 -9.18 14.03 -1.92
N GLY A 101 -8.93 12.91 -1.23
CA GLY A 101 -8.45 12.90 0.15
C GLY A 101 -7.02 13.40 0.31
N ALA A 102 -6.19 13.29 -0.73
CA ALA A 102 -4.80 13.75 -0.74
C ALA A 102 -4.61 15.18 -1.30
N TYR A 103 -5.65 15.77 -1.91
CA TYR A 103 -5.60 17.06 -2.60
C TYR A 103 -4.95 18.17 -1.76
N GLU A 104 -5.54 18.48 -0.61
CA GLU A 104 -5.07 19.56 0.27
C GLU A 104 -3.75 19.23 1.00
N LEU A 105 -3.30 17.97 0.95
CA LEU A 105 -2.08 17.54 1.64
C LEU A 105 -0.85 17.71 0.75
N PHE A 106 -0.90 17.19 -0.48
CA PHE A 106 0.26 17.21 -1.36
C PHE A 106 -0.05 17.24 -2.86
N LEU A 107 -1.30 17.02 -3.31
CA LEU A 107 -1.61 17.05 -4.75
C LEU A 107 -1.98 18.45 -5.29
N LYS A 108 -2.31 19.41 -4.43
CA LYS A 108 -2.68 20.79 -4.81
C LYS A 108 -1.71 21.49 -5.77
N PRO A 109 -0.37 21.32 -5.66
CA PRO A 109 0.55 21.90 -6.63
C PRO A 109 0.49 21.27 -8.04
N TYR A 110 -0.07 20.07 -8.16
CA TYR A 110 -0.03 19.24 -9.38
C TYR A 110 -1.41 19.02 -10.01
N LEU A 111 -2.49 19.22 -9.25
CA LEU A 111 -3.87 19.09 -9.69
C LEU A 111 -4.57 20.45 -9.58
N SER A 112 -5.16 20.94 -10.66
CA SER A 112 -5.90 22.21 -10.59
C SER A 112 -7.16 22.08 -9.73
N GLU A 113 -7.52 23.17 -9.04
CA GLU A 113 -8.74 23.25 -8.23
C GLU A 113 -9.99 22.87 -9.04
N GLU A 114 -10.09 23.34 -10.29
CA GLU A 114 -11.22 23.00 -11.18
C GLU A 114 -11.35 21.49 -11.38
N LYS A 115 -10.24 20.81 -11.66
CA LYS A 115 -10.21 19.37 -11.94
C LYS A 115 -10.45 18.55 -10.67
N TYR A 116 -9.88 18.99 -9.54
CA TYR A 116 -10.19 18.43 -8.23
C TYR A 116 -11.70 18.50 -7.93
N GLN A 117 -12.33 19.65 -8.14
CA GLN A 117 -13.77 19.81 -7.89
C GLN A 117 -14.62 18.95 -8.82
N GLN A 118 -14.19 18.71 -10.07
CA GLN A 118 -14.85 17.74 -10.97
C GLN A 118 -14.80 16.31 -10.41
N TYR A 119 -13.63 15.85 -9.96
CA TYR A 119 -13.48 14.53 -9.35
C TYR A 119 -14.33 14.38 -8.09
N ARG A 120 -14.23 15.35 -7.19
CA ARG A 120 -15.00 15.39 -5.93
C ARG A 120 -16.50 15.34 -6.20
N LYS A 121 -16.98 16.15 -7.15
CA LYS A 121 -18.40 16.20 -7.50
C LYS A 121 -18.91 14.82 -7.95
N VAL A 122 -18.15 14.15 -8.80
CA VAL A 122 -18.52 12.81 -9.30
C VAL A 122 -18.57 11.78 -8.18
N CYS A 123 -17.61 11.81 -7.24
CA CYS A 123 -17.66 10.97 -6.04
C CYS A 123 -18.94 11.24 -5.24
N ILE A 124 -19.25 12.50 -4.92
CA ILE A 124 -20.44 12.87 -4.13
C ILE A 124 -21.73 12.44 -4.83
N ASP A 125 -21.88 12.75 -6.12
CA ASP A 125 -23.10 12.51 -6.88
C ASP A 125 -23.41 11.02 -7.05
N ASN A 126 -22.39 10.16 -7.06
CA ASN A 126 -22.55 8.73 -7.36
C ASN A 126 -22.25 7.80 -6.18
N TRP A 127 -21.76 8.28 -5.03
CA TRP A 127 -21.30 7.42 -3.93
C TRP A 127 -22.35 6.40 -3.46
N GLU A 128 -23.56 6.88 -3.16
CA GLU A 128 -24.67 6.04 -2.71
C GLU A 128 -25.30 5.26 -3.87
N LYS A 129 -25.38 5.88 -5.05
CA LYS A 129 -25.91 5.25 -6.27
C LYS A 129 -25.10 4.01 -6.67
N TYR A 130 -23.79 4.04 -6.41
CA TYR A 130 -22.85 2.96 -6.71
C TYR A 130 -22.48 2.19 -5.43
N ASP A 131 -23.30 2.26 -4.37
CA ASP A 131 -23.12 1.50 -3.13
C ASP A 131 -21.70 1.57 -2.51
N ARG A 132 -20.89 2.59 -2.82
CA ARG A 132 -19.49 2.70 -2.35
C ARG A 132 -19.38 2.91 -0.86
N HIS A 133 -20.47 3.35 -0.24
CA HIS A 133 -20.61 3.46 1.20
C HIS A 133 -20.71 2.10 1.92
N LYS A 134 -21.08 1.02 1.22
CA LYS A 134 -21.35 -0.29 1.82
C LYS A 134 -20.13 -1.18 1.84
N VAL A 135 -20.09 -2.11 2.79
CA VAL A 135 -19.18 -3.26 2.73
C VAL A 135 -19.70 -4.23 1.68
N VAL A 136 -18.77 -4.67 0.84
CA VAL A 136 -19.05 -5.68 -0.18
C VAL A 136 -18.72 -7.06 0.38
N ARG A 137 -19.51 -8.07 0.02
CA ARG A 137 -19.15 -9.50 0.22
C ARG A 137 -19.05 -10.24 -1.10
N PHE A 138 -20.05 -10.06 -1.97
CA PHE A 138 -20.09 -10.68 -3.29
C PHE A 138 -20.19 -9.62 -4.36
N TRP A 139 -19.11 -9.43 -5.13
CA TRP A 139 -19.11 -8.50 -6.27
C TRP A 139 -19.02 -9.16 -7.63
N THR A 140 -18.56 -10.40 -7.67
CA THR A 140 -18.18 -11.03 -8.91
C THR A 140 -18.59 -12.46 -8.91
N PHE A 141 -19.09 -12.88 -10.06
CA PHE A 141 -19.23 -14.26 -10.41
C PHE A 141 -18.01 -14.70 -11.22
N SER A 142 -17.20 -15.60 -10.66
CA SER A 142 -16.08 -16.20 -11.37
C SER A 142 -16.53 -17.32 -12.28
N THR A 143 -15.93 -17.41 -13.47
CA THR A 143 -15.98 -18.62 -14.31
C THR A 143 -14.64 -19.36 -14.32
N LYS A 144 -13.68 -18.95 -13.48
CA LYS A 144 -12.38 -19.63 -13.39
C LYS A 144 -12.52 -20.93 -12.61
N TRP A 145 -11.91 -21.98 -13.15
CA TRP A 145 -11.84 -23.33 -12.59
C TRP A 145 -11.26 -23.42 -11.16
N VAL A 146 -10.53 -22.41 -10.69
CA VAL A 146 -10.00 -22.35 -9.31
C VAL A 146 -11.00 -21.82 -8.29
N ASP A 147 -11.94 -20.96 -8.69
CA ASP A 147 -12.75 -20.15 -7.78
C ASP A 147 -14.17 -19.90 -8.35
N GLU A 148 -14.84 -20.92 -8.91
CA GLU A 148 -16.11 -20.77 -9.63
C GLU A 148 -17.26 -20.27 -8.74
N GLY A 149 -18.12 -19.41 -9.31
CA GLY A 149 -19.35 -18.96 -8.67
C GLY A 149 -19.24 -17.61 -7.96
N PHE A 150 -20.22 -17.34 -7.10
CA PHE A 150 -20.15 -16.25 -6.14
C PHE A 150 -19.30 -16.66 -4.96
N GLN A 151 -18.11 -16.08 -4.92
CA GLN A 151 -17.21 -16.27 -3.79
C GLN A 151 -17.08 -14.94 -3.07
N GLU A 152 -16.98 -15.02 -1.74
CA GLU A 152 -16.56 -13.88 -0.94
C GLU A 152 -15.12 -13.60 -1.30
N PHE A 153 -14.99 -12.73 -2.30
CA PHE A 153 -13.80 -12.28 -3.00
C PHE A 153 -13.01 -13.33 -3.80
N ASN A 154 -13.06 -13.14 -5.12
CA ASN A 154 -12.43 -13.93 -6.18
C ASN A 154 -11.10 -13.27 -6.64
N GLU A 155 -10.54 -13.68 -7.77
CA GLU A 155 -9.53 -12.97 -8.54
C GLU A 155 -10.08 -11.75 -9.29
N MET A 156 -11.40 -11.52 -9.26
CA MET A 156 -12.08 -10.38 -9.89
C MET A 156 -13.15 -9.84 -8.91
N GLY A 157 -13.19 -8.54 -8.59
CA GLY A 157 -14.18 -7.90 -7.68
C GLY A 157 -13.63 -6.70 -6.89
N ASN A 158 -14.44 -6.13 -5.99
CA ASN A 158 -13.94 -5.26 -4.89
C ASN A 158 -13.27 -6.13 -3.83
N ALA A 159 -12.53 -5.62 -2.85
CA ALA A 159 -11.91 -6.39 -1.76
C ALA A 159 -12.60 -6.22 -0.41
N TYR A 160 -12.50 -7.23 0.49
CA TYR A 160 -13.04 -7.12 1.84
C TYR A 160 -12.33 -6.02 2.62
N GLY A 161 -13.08 -5.08 3.15
CA GLY A 161 -12.54 -3.91 3.86
C GLY A 161 -12.12 -2.73 2.97
N GLN A 162 -12.17 -2.86 1.64
CA GLN A 162 -11.89 -1.75 0.73
C GLN A 162 -12.76 -0.50 1.01
N SER A 163 -14.04 -0.70 1.35
CA SER A 163 -14.96 0.41 1.63
C SER A 163 -14.52 1.26 2.83
N VAL A 164 -13.73 0.72 3.77
CA VAL A 164 -13.17 1.51 4.87
C VAL A 164 -12.14 2.51 4.33
N PHE A 165 -11.25 2.10 3.42
CA PHE A 165 -10.33 3.03 2.75
C PHE A 165 -11.10 4.12 2.01
N SER A 166 -12.01 3.72 1.12
CA SER A 166 -12.78 4.62 0.26
C SER A 166 -13.54 5.67 1.06
N ASN A 167 -14.26 5.26 2.10
CA ASN A 167 -15.03 6.16 2.94
C ASN A 167 -14.13 7.08 3.80
N LEU A 168 -12.97 6.59 4.28
CA LEU A 168 -12.02 7.41 5.02
C LEU A 168 -11.35 8.46 4.13
N PHE A 169 -11.03 8.14 2.87
CA PHE A 169 -10.53 9.14 1.93
C PHE A 169 -11.56 10.22 1.63
N MET A 170 -12.83 9.85 1.45
CA MET A 170 -13.91 10.84 1.31
C MET A 170 -14.11 11.66 2.59
N TYR A 171 -14.01 11.05 3.78
CA TYR A 171 -14.00 11.79 5.05
C TYR A 171 -12.89 12.85 5.08
N LEU A 172 -11.67 12.48 4.68
CA LEU A 172 -10.52 13.39 4.63
C LEU A 172 -10.71 14.50 3.60
N SER A 173 -11.23 14.17 2.41
CA SER A 173 -11.58 15.17 1.39
C SER A 173 -12.57 16.18 1.96
N GLU A 174 -13.73 15.71 2.43
CA GLU A 174 -14.80 16.59 2.90
C GLU A 174 -14.43 17.40 4.13
N LYS A 175 -13.54 16.88 4.99
CA LYS A 175 -13.07 17.59 6.18
C LYS A 175 -12.31 18.87 5.84
N ASN A 176 -11.60 18.88 4.72
CA ASN A 176 -10.79 20.03 4.30
C ASN A 176 -11.56 20.99 3.38
N GLN A 177 -12.79 20.64 2.97
CA GLN A 177 -13.59 21.44 2.04
C GLN A 177 -14.55 22.40 2.75
N LYS A 178 -14.67 23.61 2.21
CA LYS A 178 -15.64 24.59 2.70
C LYS A 178 -17.06 24.09 2.41
N GLY A 179 -17.83 23.84 3.47
CA GLY A 179 -19.19 23.28 3.36
C GLY A 179 -19.20 21.78 3.03
N GLY A 180 -18.10 21.06 3.24
CA GLY A 180 -18.08 19.60 3.12
C GLY A 180 -18.88 18.91 4.23
N HIS A 181 -19.19 17.63 4.01
CA HIS A 181 -19.96 16.78 4.94
C HIS A 181 -19.14 15.58 5.46
N PRO A 182 -18.02 15.80 6.17
CA PRO A 182 -17.13 14.72 6.61
C PRO A 182 -17.83 13.68 7.49
N GLU A 183 -18.76 14.09 8.36
CA GLU A 183 -19.50 13.23 9.27
C GLU A 183 -20.26 12.11 8.55
N LYS A 184 -20.77 12.38 7.33
CA LYS A 184 -21.46 11.39 6.50
C LYS A 184 -20.53 10.24 6.12
N PHE A 185 -19.37 10.56 5.58
CA PHE A 185 -18.40 9.56 5.12
C PHE A 185 -17.70 8.86 6.29
N LEU A 186 -17.47 9.57 7.40
CA LEU A 186 -16.99 8.94 8.62
C LEU A 186 -17.97 7.88 9.12
N LYS A 187 -19.28 8.16 9.11
CA LYS A 187 -20.31 7.19 9.51
C LYS A 187 -20.25 5.93 8.62
N TYR A 188 -20.09 6.07 7.31
CA TYR A 188 -19.95 4.93 6.41
C TYR A 188 -18.67 4.12 6.65
N ALA A 189 -17.56 4.79 6.93
CA ALA A 189 -16.32 4.11 7.33
C ALA A 189 -16.52 3.32 8.62
N GLN A 190 -17.21 3.90 9.62
CA GLN A 190 -17.52 3.23 10.89
C GLN A 190 -18.47 2.05 10.70
N GLU A 191 -19.52 2.18 9.90
CA GLU A 191 -20.43 1.08 9.56
C GLU A 191 -19.67 -0.05 8.86
N SER A 192 -18.77 0.30 7.93
CA SER A 192 -17.95 -0.68 7.25
C SER A 192 -16.99 -1.42 8.18
N ALA A 193 -16.29 -0.69 9.05
CA ALA A 193 -15.40 -1.29 10.03
C ALA A 193 -16.16 -2.16 11.06
N LYS A 194 -17.38 -1.76 11.47
CA LYS A 194 -18.24 -2.57 12.36
C LYS A 194 -18.63 -3.90 11.74
N ASP A 195 -19.03 -3.92 10.47
CA ASP A 195 -19.32 -5.16 9.76
C ASP A 195 -18.09 -6.09 9.72
N ILE A 196 -16.89 -5.54 9.45
CA ILE A 196 -15.64 -6.31 9.48
C ILE A 196 -15.39 -6.91 10.86
N ILE A 197 -15.52 -6.12 11.93
CA ILE A 197 -15.29 -6.58 13.30
C ILE A 197 -16.22 -7.76 13.63
N GLN A 198 -17.49 -7.65 13.25
CA GLN A 198 -18.52 -8.65 13.53
C GLN A 198 -18.31 -9.95 12.74
N ASN A 199 -17.92 -9.85 11.47
CA ASN A 199 -18.05 -10.96 10.53
C ASN A 199 -16.73 -11.49 9.98
N TRP A 200 -15.60 -10.82 10.21
CA TRP A 200 -14.30 -11.31 9.74
C TRP A 200 -13.84 -12.53 10.55
N ASP A 201 -14.23 -13.72 10.09
CA ASP A 201 -13.88 -15.01 10.69
C ASP A 201 -12.55 -15.57 10.16
N PHE A 202 -11.56 -15.74 11.02
CA PHE A 202 -10.24 -16.27 10.67
C PHE A 202 -10.22 -17.77 10.37
N ASN A 203 -11.29 -18.51 10.69
CA ASN A 203 -11.44 -19.91 10.34
C ASN A 203 -12.11 -20.11 8.97
N ASN A 204 -12.71 -19.05 8.41
CA ASN A 204 -13.24 -19.09 7.07
C ASN A 204 -12.11 -18.80 6.07
N PRO A 205 -11.68 -19.77 5.23
CA PRO A 205 -10.61 -19.54 4.26
C PRO A 205 -10.95 -18.42 3.27
N ARG A 206 -12.24 -18.22 2.93
CA ARG A 206 -12.71 -17.11 2.07
C ARG A 206 -12.51 -15.73 2.69
N HIS A 207 -12.34 -15.62 3.99
CA HIS A 207 -12.02 -14.35 4.66
C HIS A 207 -10.52 -14.10 4.81
N MET A 208 -9.72 -15.10 4.46
CA MET A 208 -8.28 -15.13 4.67
C MET A 208 -7.61 -15.36 3.31
N TRP A 209 -6.93 -16.50 3.16
CA TRP A 209 -6.02 -16.77 2.05
C TRP A 209 -6.69 -17.05 0.71
N TRP A 210 -7.93 -17.53 0.67
CA TRP A 210 -8.63 -17.75 -0.62
C TRP A 210 -8.83 -16.44 -1.39
N ILE A 211 -8.78 -15.29 -0.70
CA ILE A 211 -8.68 -13.99 -1.36
C ILE A 211 -7.21 -13.70 -1.73
N ARG A 212 -6.65 -14.55 -2.60
CA ARG A 212 -5.22 -14.62 -3.01
C ARG A 212 -4.55 -13.28 -3.30
N ASN A 213 -5.33 -12.28 -3.68
CA ASN A 213 -4.87 -10.96 -4.10
C ASN A 213 -5.24 -9.81 -3.14
N ALA A 214 -6.04 -10.06 -2.10
CA ALA A 214 -6.59 -8.99 -1.27
C ALA A 214 -6.76 -9.33 0.22
N GLU A 215 -6.26 -10.49 0.70
CA GLU A 215 -6.20 -10.84 2.13
C GLU A 215 -5.61 -9.70 3.00
N HIS A 216 -4.65 -8.97 2.44
CA HIS A 216 -3.96 -7.87 3.12
C HIS A 216 -4.83 -6.62 3.34
N ILE A 217 -5.89 -6.42 2.56
CA ILE A 217 -6.68 -5.17 2.55
C ILE A 217 -7.42 -4.97 3.87
N THR A 218 -8.10 -6.01 4.37
CA THR A 218 -8.91 -5.91 5.60
C THR A 218 -8.12 -5.45 6.82
N PRO A 219 -6.98 -6.07 7.20
CA PRO A 219 -6.18 -5.59 8.33
C PRO A 219 -5.59 -4.19 8.08
N GLN A 220 -5.15 -3.89 6.86
CA GLN A 220 -4.60 -2.58 6.54
C GLN A 220 -5.65 -1.48 6.65
N ALA A 221 -6.89 -1.74 6.22
CA ALA A 221 -7.98 -0.76 6.28
C ALA A 221 -8.37 -0.41 7.72
N LEU A 222 -8.51 -1.43 8.58
CA LEU A 222 -8.77 -1.21 10.01
C LEU A 222 -7.59 -0.52 10.71
N ALA A 223 -6.36 -0.91 10.37
CA ALA A 223 -5.18 -0.27 10.94
C ALA A 223 -5.09 1.20 10.51
N TRP A 224 -5.33 1.50 9.23
CA TRP A 224 -5.31 2.86 8.71
C TRP A 224 -6.40 3.75 9.31
N PHE A 225 -7.59 3.19 9.61
CA PHE A 225 -8.59 3.91 10.42
C PHE A 225 -7.98 4.37 11.75
N LEU A 226 -7.33 3.47 12.49
CA LEU A 226 -6.69 3.82 13.76
C LEU A 226 -5.53 4.81 13.61
N LEU A 227 -4.86 4.87 12.46
CA LEU A 227 -3.80 5.85 12.19
C LEU A 227 -4.36 7.25 11.88
N ILE A 228 -5.50 7.33 11.19
CA ILE A 228 -6.10 8.59 10.75
C ILE A 228 -7.02 9.21 11.80
N ALA A 229 -7.83 8.38 12.45
CA ALA A 229 -8.89 8.81 13.36
C ALA A 229 -9.04 7.82 14.53
N PRO A 230 -8.01 7.67 15.38
CA PRO A 230 -7.97 6.65 16.43
C PRO A 230 -9.18 6.70 17.37
N ASP A 231 -9.59 7.90 17.77
CA ASP A 231 -10.69 8.11 18.72
C ASP A 231 -12.08 7.93 18.10
N LEU A 232 -12.16 7.82 16.76
CA LEU A 232 -13.40 7.67 16.01
C LEU A 232 -13.55 6.27 15.41
N ALA A 233 -12.52 5.42 15.53
CA ALA A 233 -12.60 4.03 15.11
C ALA A 233 -13.62 3.26 15.96
N PRO A 234 -14.43 2.35 15.38
CA PRO A 234 -15.40 1.58 16.15
C PRO A 234 -14.76 0.80 17.31
N VAL A 235 -15.50 0.68 18.42
CA VAL A 235 -15.15 -0.24 19.52
C VAL A 235 -14.98 -1.66 18.95
N GLY A 236 -13.93 -2.36 19.39
CA GLY A 236 -13.59 -3.68 18.85
C GLY A 236 -12.52 -3.65 17.76
N THR A 237 -12.19 -2.48 17.18
CA THR A 237 -11.20 -2.40 16.09
C THR A 237 -9.82 -2.88 16.53
N LYS A 238 -9.33 -2.40 17.69
CA LYS A 238 -8.03 -2.83 18.23
C LYS A 238 -8.06 -4.30 18.63
N GLU A 239 -9.12 -4.74 19.27
CA GLU A 239 -9.30 -6.13 19.71
C GLU A 239 -9.28 -7.09 18.52
N LYS A 240 -9.94 -6.73 17.41
CA LYS A 240 -9.95 -7.53 16.19
C LYS A 240 -8.56 -7.64 15.55
N LEU A 241 -7.83 -6.52 15.47
CA LEU A 241 -6.46 -6.51 14.95
C LEU A 241 -5.47 -7.26 15.85
N ALA A 242 -5.65 -7.20 17.17
CA ALA A 242 -4.86 -7.99 18.12
C ALA A 242 -5.12 -9.49 17.96
N ALA A 243 -6.39 -9.89 17.76
CA ALA A 243 -6.74 -11.27 17.46
C ALA A 243 -6.16 -11.74 16.12
N TRP A 244 -6.18 -10.88 15.09
CA TRP A 244 -5.54 -11.15 13.80
C TRP A 244 -4.02 -11.30 13.95
N SER A 245 -3.36 -10.43 14.73
CA SER A 245 -1.91 -10.54 15.02
C SER A 245 -1.57 -11.91 15.62
N LEU A 246 -2.36 -12.37 16.60
CA LEU A 246 -2.17 -13.69 17.20
C LEU A 246 -2.35 -14.81 16.18
N HIS A 247 -3.41 -14.75 15.36
CA HIS A 247 -3.65 -15.71 14.29
C HIS A 247 -2.46 -15.77 13.31
N MET A 248 -1.97 -14.62 12.86
CA MET A 248 -0.84 -14.55 11.95
C MET A 248 0.44 -15.11 12.55
N LYS A 249 0.73 -14.82 13.82
CA LYS A 249 1.87 -15.40 14.54
C LYS A 249 1.77 -16.93 14.62
N GLN A 250 0.58 -17.47 14.82
CA GLN A 250 0.36 -18.92 14.80
C GLN A 250 0.61 -19.50 13.39
N LYS A 251 0.03 -18.90 12.35
CA LYS A 251 0.17 -19.37 10.96
C LYS A 251 1.57 -19.23 10.38
N THR A 252 2.35 -18.28 10.89
CA THR A 252 3.75 -18.05 10.51
C THR A 252 4.75 -18.74 11.43
N ASN A 253 4.29 -19.53 12.41
CA ASN A 253 5.16 -20.30 13.29
C ASN A 253 5.75 -21.53 12.57
N ASN A 254 6.61 -21.26 11.59
CA ASN A 254 7.32 -22.25 10.81
C ASN A 254 8.71 -21.71 10.41
N PHE A 255 9.48 -22.53 9.69
CA PHE A 255 10.85 -22.19 9.29
C PHE A 255 10.90 -21.02 8.30
N TRP A 256 9.93 -20.96 7.36
CA TRP A 256 9.85 -19.94 6.33
C TRP A 256 9.20 -18.63 6.79
N LYS A 257 8.65 -18.59 8.00
CA LYS A 257 7.82 -17.48 8.52
C LYS A 257 6.68 -17.10 7.57
N TYR A 258 6.27 -18.03 6.73
CA TYR A 258 5.23 -17.85 5.74
C TYR A 258 3.86 -18.14 6.37
N ARG A 259 2.83 -17.37 6.01
CA ARG A 259 1.47 -17.60 6.53
C ARG A 259 0.91 -18.88 5.91
N LYS A 260 1.01 -20.00 6.64
CA LYS A 260 0.43 -21.28 6.25
C LYS A 260 -1.10 -21.17 6.18
N HIS A 261 -1.73 -21.82 5.21
CA HIS A 261 -3.19 -21.80 5.04
C HIS A 261 -3.90 -22.63 6.12
N SER A 262 -3.52 -23.90 6.24
CA SER A 262 -4.08 -24.86 7.21
C SER A 262 -2.98 -25.78 7.74
N GLU A 263 -3.32 -26.85 8.46
CA GLU A 263 -2.30 -27.84 8.85
C GLU A 263 -1.84 -28.74 7.70
N THR A 264 -2.65 -28.86 6.65
CA THR A 264 -2.40 -29.76 5.52
C THR A 264 -2.07 -29.03 4.22
N GLU A 265 -2.29 -27.73 4.16
CA GLU A 265 -2.06 -26.88 3.00
C GLU A 265 -1.24 -25.67 3.42
N TRP A 266 -0.11 -25.46 2.76
CA TRP A 266 0.76 -24.31 2.97
C TRP A 266 0.34 -23.13 2.14
N ALA A 267 0.20 -23.35 0.83
CA ALA A 267 -0.11 -22.36 -0.18
C ALA A 267 -1.20 -22.92 -1.10
N HIS A 268 -1.69 -22.13 -2.04
CA HIS A 268 -2.75 -22.59 -2.93
C HIS A 268 -2.20 -23.65 -3.91
N SER A 269 -2.80 -24.84 -3.95
CA SER A 269 -2.31 -25.98 -4.74
C SER A 269 -2.26 -25.77 -6.26
N LYS A 270 -3.14 -24.91 -6.78
CA LYS A 270 -3.34 -24.74 -8.24
C LYS A 270 -2.98 -23.37 -8.81
N THR A 271 -2.67 -22.38 -7.98
CA THR A 271 -2.39 -21.01 -8.45
C THR A 271 -1.54 -20.25 -7.45
N LYS A 272 -0.80 -19.28 -7.96
CA LYS A 272 -0.01 -18.29 -7.23
C LYS A 272 -0.88 -17.33 -6.40
N GLU A 273 -0.30 -16.77 -5.35
CA GLU A 273 -0.88 -15.80 -4.39
C GLU A 273 -0.17 -14.45 -4.46
N LEU A 274 0.05 -13.96 -5.69
CA LEU A 274 0.94 -12.83 -5.93
C LEU A 274 0.50 -11.51 -5.31
N GLY A 275 -0.79 -11.30 -5.03
CA GLY A 275 -1.22 -10.09 -4.34
C GLY A 275 -1.22 -10.24 -2.81
N GLY A 276 -1.31 -11.45 -2.27
CA GLY A 276 -1.32 -11.72 -0.83
C GLY A 276 0.09 -11.78 -0.26
N ALA A 277 0.93 -12.67 -0.80
CA ALA A 277 2.27 -12.96 -0.27
C ALA A 277 3.16 -11.70 -0.15
N PRO A 278 3.36 -10.87 -1.19
CA PRO A 278 4.17 -9.66 -1.05
C PRO A 278 3.49 -8.53 -0.25
N ALA A 279 2.19 -8.63 0.05
CA ALA A 279 1.42 -7.56 0.71
C ALA A 279 1.16 -7.79 2.20
N LEU A 280 1.25 -9.03 2.67
CA LEU A 280 1.06 -9.37 4.08
C LEU A 280 2.05 -8.63 4.98
N GLY A 281 3.25 -8.33 4.48
CA GLY A 281 4.23 -7.49 5.17
C GLY A 281 3.63 -6.14 5.58
N GLY A 282 2.90 -5.47 4.68
CA GLY A 282 2.25 -4.19 4.96
C GLY A 282 1.21 -4.27 6.07
N SER A 283 0.39 -5.33 6.08
CA SER A 283 -0.58 -5.58 7.14
C SER A 283 0.11 -5.81 8.49
N MET A 284 1.18 -6.61 8.51
CA MET A 284 1.95 -6.89 9.72
C MET A 284 2.68 -5.65 10.24
N PHE A 285 3.27 -4.81 9.38
CA PHE A 285 3.89 -3.55 9.79
C PHE A 285 2.89 -2.58 10.41
N ALA A 286 1.73 -2.41 9.76
CA ALA A 286 0.68 -1.51 10.24
C ALA A 286 0.18 -1.93 11.63
N VAL A 287 -0.16 -3.22 11.80
CA VAL A 287 -0.63 -3.74 13.09
C VAL A 287 0.49 -3.73 14.13
N ALA A 288 1.73 -4.08 13.75
CA ALA A 288 2.86 -4.06 14.66
C ALA A 288 3.13 -2.65 15.21
N HIS A 289 2.97 -1.63 14.36
CA HIS A 289 3.11 -0.24 14.78
C HIS A 289 2.08 0.15 15.84
N LEU A 290 0.80 -0.20 15.62
CA LEU A 290 -0.30 0.14 16.54
C LEU A 290 -0.14 -0.49 17.93
N PHE A 291 0.46 -1.68 18.02
CA PHE A 291 0.65 -2.42 19.26
C PHE A 291 2.08 -2.40 19.80
N ASN A 292 3.00 -1.69 19.15
CA ASN A 292 4.44 -1.76 19.44
C ASN A 292 4.96 -3.21 19.50
N ASP A 293 4.45 -4.05 18.60
CA ASP A 293 4.68 -5.49 18.59
C ASP A 293 5.93 -5.84 17.78
N LYS A 294 7.08 -5.88 18.47
CA LYS A 294 8.37 -6.20 17.84
C LYS A 294 8.38 -7.57 17.16
N SER A 295 7.66 -8.54 17.71
CA SER A 295 7.59 -9.90 17.15
C SER A 295 6.84 -9.90 15.81
N LEU A 296 5.69 -9.22 15.74
CA LEU A 296 4.97 -9.10 14.46
C LEU A 296 5.76 -8.26 13.45
N ARG A 297 6.48 -7.22 13.90
CA ARG A 297 7.35 -6.44 13.02
C ARG A 297 8.47 -7.29 12.41
N SER A 298 9.08 -8.19 13.17
CA SER A 298 10.07 -9.12 12.62
C SER A 298 9.45 -10.06 11.59
N LEU A 299 8.23 -10.55 11.82
CA LEU A 299 7.51 -11.38 10.83
C LEU A 299 7.16 -10.61 9.56
N ALA A 300 6.87 -9.30 9.67
CA ALA A 300 6.65 -8.42 8.52
C ALA A 300 7.91 -8.34 7.63
N TRP A 301 9.09 -8.19 8.23
CA TRP A 301 10.37 -8.27 7.50
C TRP A 301 10.59 -9.65 6.89
N SER A 302 10.19 -10.73 7.56
CA SER A 302 10.28 -12.06 6.94
C SER A 302 9.40 -12.21 5.69
N GLN A 303 8.32 -11.42 5.54
CA GLN A 303 7.57 -11.41 4.27
C GLN A 303 8.37 -10.72 3.16
N VAL A 304 9.16 -9.69 3.50
CA VAL A 304 10.12 -9.08 2.56
C VAL A 304 11.18 -10.12 2.17
N ASP A 305 11.79 -10.79 3.14
CA ASP A 305 12.78 -11.84 2.89
C ASP A 305 12.22 -12.95 1.98
N PHE A 306 10.95 -13.33 2.17
CA PHE A 306 10.26 -14.30 1.32
C PHE A 306 10.15 -13.84 -0.14
N VAL A 307 9.92 -12.54 -0.39
CA VAL A 307 9.90 -11.95 -1.75
C VAL A 307 11.26 -12.12 -2.43
N PHE A 308 12.34 -11.95 -1.66
CA PHE A 308 13.72 -12.00 -2.13
C PHE A 308 14.38 -13.39 -2.06
N GLY A 309 13.60 -14.46 -1.84
CA GLY A 309 14.09 -15.83 -1.99
C GLY A 309 14.24 -16.64 -0.71
N VAL A 310 13.91 -16.09 0.47
CA VAL A 310 13.81 -16.86 1.72
C VAL A 310 12.48 -17.62 1.76
N ASN A 311 12.35 -18.55 0.82
CA ASN A 311 11.13 -19.31 0.56
C ASN A 311 11.52 -20.74 0.11
N PRO A 312 10.59 -21.70 0.05
CA PRO A 312 10.95 -23.11 -0.11
C PRO A 312 11.63 -23.47 -1.44
N VAL A 313 11.57 -22.59 -2.43
CA VAL A 313 12.25 -22.79 -3.73
C VAL A 313 13.57 -22.04 -3.85
N GLY A 314 13.91 -21.21 -2.85
CA GLY A 314 15.13 -20.41 -2.85
C GLY A 314 15.19 -19.39 -3.99
N ALA A 315 14.06 -18.80 -4.38
CA ALA A 315 14.00 -17.95 -5.57
C ALA A 315 13.19 -16.66 -5.38
N HIS A 316 13.62 -15.56 -6.01
CA HIS A 316 12.90 -14.30 -6.02
C HIS A 316 11.53 -14.43 -6.70
N LEU A 317 10.52 -13.72 -6.24
CA LEU A 317 9.16 -13.72 -6.80
C LEU A 317 9.02 -13.04 -8.18
N SER A 318 10.14 -12.79 -8.85
CA SER A 318 10.28 -12.18 -10.17
C SER A 318 11.25 -13.05 -10.97
N ASN A 319 11.42 -12.80 -12.27
CA ASN A 319 12.37 -13.54 -13.09
C ASN A 319 13.44 -12.63 -13.71
N LYS A 320 14.55 -13.24 -14.14
CA LYS A 320 15.67 -12.61 -14.85
C LYS A 320 15.88 -13.30 -16.21
N SER A 321 14.85 -13.26 -17.06
CA SER A 321 14.95 -13.76 -18.43
C SER A 321 15.95 -12.96 -19.27
N GLU A 322 16.42 -13.53 -20.38
CA GLU A 322 17.30 -12.81 -21.32
C GLU A 322 16.68 -11.51 -21.81
N GLU A 323 15.36 -11.50 -22.03
CA GLU A 323 14.62 -10.32 -22.47
C GLU A 323 14.59 -9.23 -21.39
N ARG A 324 14.43 -9.59 -20.11
CA ARG A 324 14.52 -8.61 -19.01
C ARG A 324 15.93 -8.07 -18.83
N VAL A 325 16.95 -8.90 -18.99
CA VAL A 325 18.35 -8.43 -18.94
C VAL A 325 18.62 -7.38 -20.03
N LYS A 326 18.12 -7.59 -21.26
CA LYS A 326 18.29 -6.66 -22.39
C LYS A 326 17.72 -5.26 -22.15
N ILE A 327 16.74 -5.12 -21.25
CA ILE A 327 16.08 -3.84 -20.93
C ILE A 327 16.37 -3.34 -19.51
N GLY A 328 17.25 -4.00 -18.76
CA GLY A 328 17.47 -3.69 -17.33
C GLY A 328 16.20 -3.86 -16.48
N GLY A 329 15.37 -4.87 -16.79
CA GLY A 329 14.05 -5.08 -16.19
C GLY A 329 13.95 -6.13 -15.10
N PHE A 330 15.08 -6.52 -14.52
CA PHE A 330 15.15 -7.39 -13.35
C PHE A 330 15.42 -6.56 -12.09
N TRP A 331 15.26 -7.18 -10.92
CA TRP A 331 15.57 -6.52 -9.64
C TRP A 331 17.08 -6.54 -9.41
N GLU A 332 17.71 -5.36 -9.43
CA GLU A 332 19.13 -5.21 -9.13
C GLU A 332 19.44 -5.62 -7.68
N GLY A 333 20.68 -6.09 -7.44
CA GLY A 333 21.11 -6.60 -6.13
C GLY A 333 20.70 -8.05 -5.83
N VAL A 334 19.84 -8.66 -6.65
CA VAL A 334 19.51 -10.09 -6.55
C VAL A 334 20.47 -10.91 -7.41
N GLU A 335 21.41 -11.57 -6.74
CA GLU A 335 22.51 -12.31 -7.38
C GLU A 335 22.05 -13.68 -7.90
N ASP A 336 21.42 -14.47 -7.04
CA ASP A 336 21.01 -15.86 -7.28
C ASP A 336 19.49 -16.07 -7.11
N GLY A 337 19.00 -17.26 -7.51
CA GLY A 337 17.63 -17.68 -7.23
C GLY A 337 16.60 -17.08 -8.17
N TRP A 338 16.74 -17.30 -9.48
CA TRP A 338 15.77 -16.81 -10.47
C TRP A 338 14.89 -17.95 -11.01
N PRO A 339 13.56 -17.85 -10.90
CA PRO A 339 12.65 -18.79 -11.54
C PRO A 339 12.70 -18.68 -13.06
N GLN A 340 12.29 -19.74 -13.74
CA GLN A 340 12.11 -19.72 -15.20
C GLN A 340 11.04 -18.73 -15.62
N ALA A 341 11.26 -18.04 -16.73
CA ALA A 341 10.34 -17.06 -17.28
C ALA A 341 9.19 -17.72 -18.07
N HIS A 342 7.99 -17.21 -17.86
CA HIS A 342 6.78 -17.50 -18.62
C HIS A 342 6.27 -16.16 -19.18
N PRO A 343 6.89 -15.64 -20.27
CA PRO A 343 6.64 -14.28 -20.74
C PRO A 343 5.22 -14.06 -21.26
N ASP A 344 4.51 -15.13 -21.58
CA ASP A 344 3.16 -15.12 -22.15
C ASP A 344 2.09 -15.11 -21.04
N GLY A 345 1.43 -13.97 -20.88
CA GLY A 345 0.31 -13.77 -19.95
C GLY A 345 -0.62 -12.64 -20.40
N TYR A 346 -1.83 -12.57 -19.84
CA TYR A 346 -2.86 -11.62 -20.31
C TYR A 346 -2.48 -10.15 -20.05
N GLY A 347 -1.77 -9.87 -18.95
CA GLY A 347 -1.20 -8.56 -18.65
C GLY A 347 -0.05 -8.13 -19.55
N LYS A 348 0.60 -9.08 -20.24
CA LYS A 348 1.83 -8.84 -21.04
C LYS A 348 2.92 -8.09 -20.25
N LEU A 349 3.08 -8.41 -18.96
CA LEU A 349 4.03 -7.76 -18.06
C LEU A 349 5.43 -8.43 -18.05
N GLY A 350 5.65 -9.47 -18.87
CA GLY A 350 6.93 -10.19 -18.94
C GLY A 350 8.14 -9.29 -19.22
N LEU A 351 7.95 -8.14 -19.88
CA LEU A 351 8.99 -7.17 -20.22
C LEU A 351 8.89 -5.84 -19.44
N VAL A 352 8.13 -5.80 -18.34
CA VAL A 352 8.01 -4.60 -17.51
C VAL A 352 9.00 -4.71 -16.34
N ARG A 353 9.80 -3.65 -16.13
CA ARG A 353 10.81 -3.61 -15.05
C ARG A 353 10.14 -3.71 -13.69
N GLY A 354 10.78 -4.42 -12.75
CA GLY A 354 10.31 -4.53 -11.37
C GLY A 354 9.03 -5.36 -11.18
N THR A 355 8.60 -6.15 -12.17
CA THR A 355 7.36 -6.92 -12.05
C THR A 355 7.53 -8.10 -11.10
N LEU A 356 6.54 -8.34 -10.22
CA LEU A 356 6.44 -9.58 -9.43
C LEU A 356 5.51 -10.56 -10.14
N ASP A 357 6.00 -11.77 -10.41
CA ASP A 357 5.38 -12.69 -11.37
C ASP A 357 5.02 -14.06 -10.81
N GLY A 358 5.52 -14.43 -9.63
CA GLY A 358 5.45 -15.80 -9.14
C GLY A 358 5.45 -15.93 -7.62
N THR A 359 4.83 -16.98 -7.10
CA THR A 359 4.93 -17.41 -5.69
C THR A 359 4.93 -18.93 -5.61
N PRO A 360 5.61 -19.52 -4.60
CA PRO A 360 5.57 -20.96 -4.38
C PRO A 360 4.13 -21.51 -4.27
N LEU A 361 3.89 -22.65 -4.90
CA LEU A 361 2.66 -23.44 -4.78
C LEU A 361 2.77 -24.46 -3.65
N ASP A 362 1.63 -25.03 -3.24
CA ASP A 362 1.57 -25.96 -2.11
C ASP A 362 2.58 -27.12 -2.19
N ASN A 363 2.67 -27.75 -3.37
CA ASN A 363 3.54 -28.90 -3.63
C ASN A 363 5.04 -28.60 -3.53
N GLN A 364 5.40 -27.32 -3.37
CA GLN A 364 6.78 -26.86 -3.26
C GLN A 364 7.20 -26.65 -1.83
N PHE A 365 6.24 -26.53 -0.91
CA PHE A 365 6.54 -26.51 0.51
C PHE A 365 6.82 -27.95 0.97
N PRO A 366 7.97 -28.20 1.63
CA PRO A 366 8.22 -29.51 2.19
C PRO A 366 7.24 -29.77 3.33
N ILE A 367 6.28 -30.68 3.12
CA ILE A 367 5.45 -31.22 4.20
C ILE A 367 6.25 -32.32 4.89
N ALA A 368 7.11 -31.93 5.83
CA ALA A 368 7.93 -32.86 6.57
C ALA A 368 7.04 -33.76 7.46
N LYS A 369 6.97 -35.06 7.15
CA LYS A 369 6.43 -36.08 8.07
C LYS A 369 7.46 -36.48 9.15
N THR A 370 8.75 -36.28 8.85
CA THR A 370 9.91 -36.49 9.72
C THR A 370 10.92 -35.39 9.43
N VAL A 371 11.51 -34.81 10.48
CA VAL A 371 12.56 -33.77 10.38
C VAL A 371 13.89 -34.43 10.71
N GLU A 372 14.69 -34.74 9.69
CA GLU A 372 16.07 -35.17 9.87
C GLU A 372 17.01 -33.95 9.85
N LYS A 373 17.98 -33.92 10.76
CA LYS A 373 19.02 -32.89 10.77
C LYS A 373 20.01 -33.18 9.64
N ILE A 374 19.78 -32.58 8.48
CA ILE A 374 20.71 -32.61 7.36
C ILE A 374 21.59 -31.36 7.47
N VAL A 375 22.92 -31.54 7.49
CA VAL A 375 23.85 -30.42 7.27
C VAL A 375 23.72 -30.05 5.79
N GLY A 376 23.12 -28.89 5.51
CA GLY A 376 22.81 -28.47 4.14
C GLY A 376 24.07 -28.37 3.28
N GLN A 377 24.27 -29.35 2.40
CA GLN A 377 25.19 -29.26 1.27
C GLN A 377 24.34 -29.13 0.02
N ASN A 378 24.54 -28.04 -0.74
CA ASN A 378 23.94 -27.94 -2.07
C ASN A 378 24.69 -28.90 -3.01
N ASN A 379 24.11 -30.08 -3.27
CA ASN A 379 24.67 -31.11 -4.13
C ASN A 379 24.47 -30.81 -5.64
N GLY A 380 24.64 -29.54 -6.03
CA GLY A 380 24.44 -29.08 -7.41
C GLY A 380 22.96 -28.89 -7.81
N GLN A 381 22.06 -28.67 -6.86
CA GLN A 381 20.68 -28.29 -7.14
C GLN A 381 20.64 -26.85 -7.68
N VAL A 382 19.91 -26.68 -8.79
CA VAL A 382 19.65 -25.37 -9.41
C VAL A 382 18.38 -24.80 -8.80
N PHE A 383 18.54 -23.78 -7.95
CA PHE A 383 17.41 -23.03 -7.38
C PHE A 383 16.58 -22.37 -8.50
N GLY A 384 15.25 -22.30 -8.33
CA GLY A 384 14.34 -21.67 -9.29
C GLY A 384 13.91 -22.53 -10.50
N LYS A 385 14.60 -23.63 -10.81
CA LYS A 385 14.19 -24.53 -11.90
C LYS A 385 12.86 -25.22 -11.54
N ASN A 386 11.83 -25.05 -12.38
CA ASN A 386 10.46 -25.52 -12.11
C ASN A 386 9.88 -25.01 -10.78
N ALA A 387 10.27 -23.80 -10.33
CA ALA A 387 9.68 -23.17 -9.16
C ALA A 387 8.18 -22.90 -9.42
N TYR A 388 7.80 -21.79 -10.00
CA TYR A 388 6.40 -21.48 -10.22
C TYR A 388 6.23 -20.82 -11.58
N ALA A 389 5.00 -20.81 -12.09
CA ALA A 389 4.67 -20.02 -13.25
C ALA A 389 4.93 -18.53 -12.96
N THR A 390 5.61 -17.85 -13.88
CA THR A 390 6.01 -16.45 -13.77
C THR A 390 5.21 -15.59 -14.76
N GLU A 391 3.97 -15.27 -14.38
CA GLU A 391 3.16 -14.29 -15.13
C GLU A 391 2.89 -13.10 -14.20
N GLY A 392 3.31 -11.90 -14.60
CA GLY A 392 3.14 -10.70 -13.80
C GLY A 392 1.73 -10.13 -13.84
N TRP A 393 1.22 -9.68 -12.68
CA TRP A 393 -0.02 -8.91 -12.54
C TRP A 393 0.22 -7.61 -11.77
N CYS A 394 -0.45 -6.51 -12.12
CA CYS A 394 -0.27 -5.24 -11.41
C CYS A 394 -0.67 -5.32 -9.92
N VAL A 395 -1.63 -6.18 -9.59
CA VAL A 395 -2.06 -6.45 -8.20
C VAL A 395 -0.92 -6.97 -7.31
N SER A 396 0.08 -7.61 -7.90
CA SER A 396 1.26 -8.12 -7.21
C SER A 396 2.19 -6.98 -6.79
N ASN A 397 2.47 -6.08 -7.75
CA ASN A 397 3.24 -4.87 -7.51
C ASN A 397 2.54 -3.94 -6.52
N ARG A 398 1.22 -3.77 -6.61
CA ARG A 398 0.41 -3.07 -5.61
C ARG A 398 0.55 -3.70 -4.22
N GLY A 399 0.56 -5.03 -4.15
CA GLY A 399 0.79 -5.75 -2.91
C GLY A 399 2.16 -5.41 -2.29
N TRP A 400 3.21 -5.43 -3.11
CA TRP A 400 4.54 -5.04 -2.68
C TRP A 400 4.63 -3.57 -2.24
N GLU A 401 4.01 -2.68 -2.99
CA GLU A 401 3.88 -1.26 -2.66
C GLU A 401 3.22 -1.05 -1.30
N ALA A 402 2.17 -1.81 -0.97
CA ALA A 402 1.57 -1.76 0.36
C ALA A 402 2.60 -2.12 1.45
N THR A 403 3.39 -3.16 1.25
CA THR A 403 4.45 -3.55 2.19
C THR A 403 5.49 -2.44 2.39
N VAL A 404 5.99 -1.85 1.30
CA VAL A 404 6.97 -0.76 1.37
C VAL A 404 6.39 0.48 2.06
N SER A 405 5.13 0.83 1.75
CA SER A 405 4.43 1.98 2.33
C SER A 405 4.33 1.88 3.85
N PHE A 406 3.91 0.73 4.36
CA PHE A 406 3.72 0.52 5.80
C PHE A 406 5.02 0.19 6.54
N ALA A 407 6.08 -0.27 5.88
CA ALA A 407 7.38 -0.57 6.51
C ALA A 407 8.00 0.64 7.22
N ASN A 408 7.73 1.85 6.71
CA ASN A 408 8.19 3.12 7.26
C ASN A 408 7.61 3.42 8.65
N LEU A 409 6.44 2.86 8.99
CA LEU A 409 5.81 3.07 10.29
C LEU A 409 6.74 2.67 11.44
N GLY A 410 7.01 3.64 12.32
CA GLY A 410 7.87 3.45 13.50
C GLY A 410 9.38 3.52 13.23
N THR A 411 9.81 3.74 11.99
CA THR A 411 11.24 3.93 11.65
C THR A 411 11.63 5.40 11.59
N GLN A 412 10.72 6.24 11.11
CA GLN A 412 10.98 7.67 10.95
C GLN A 412 10.93 8.39 12.30
N GLN A 413 11.79 9.38 12.48
CA GLN A 413 11.87 10.21 13.68
C GLN A 413 12.18 11.66 13.32
N ILE A 414 11.60 12.59 14.08
CA ILE A 414 11.89 14.02 14.00
C ILE A 414 12.35 14.49 15.38
N ARG A 415 13.50 15.15 15.45
CA ARG A 415 14.06 15.70 16.69
C ARG A 415 14.40 17.18 16.53
N PHE A 416 14.26 17.93 17.61
CA PHE A 416 14.75 19.30 17.70
C PHE A 416 16.05 19.31 18.47
N LEU A 417 17.09 19.91 17.91
CA LEU A 417 18.42 19.98 18.51
C LEU A 417 18.84 21.44 18.70
N ASP A 418 19.60 21.70 19.77
CA ASP A 418 20.24 22.98 20.00
C ASP A 418 21.55 23.13 19.19
N ALA A 419 22.24 24.25 19.36
CA ALA A 419 23.52 24.51 18.71
C ALA A 419 24.60 23.47 19.04
N ASN A 420 24.51 22.83 20.22
CA ASN A 420 25.41 21.79 20.70
C ASN A 420 24.95 20.36 20.34
N LYS A 421 23.95 20.23 19.45
CA LYS A 421 23.32 18.96 19.05
C LYS A 421 22.63 18.22 20.21
N LYS A 422 22.29 18.91 21.30
CA LYS A 422 21.51 18.35 22.39
C LYS A 422 20.02 18.49 22.10
N GLU A 423 19.26 17.45 22.39
CA GLU A 423 17.81 17.44 22.17
C GLU A 423 17.11 18.53 23.00
N ILE A 424 16.28 19.33 22.33
CA ILE A 424 15.44 20.36 22.93
C ILE A 424 14.08 19.75 23.23
N SER A 425 13.82 19.48 24.51
CA SER A 425 12.57 18.84 24.95
C SER A 425 11.54 19.81 25.53
N VAL A 426 11.88 21.09 25.74
CA VAL A 426 11.05 21.96 26.59
C VAL A 426 10.52 23.20 25.86
N LYS A 427 11.35 24.19 25.49
CA LYS A 427 10.88 25.41 24.80
C LYS A 427 11.98 26.09 23.98
N ALA A 428 11.63 26.65 22.83
CA ALA A 428 12.48 27.58 22.08
C ALA A 428 12.02 29.03 22.26
N LYS A 429 12.93 30.00 22.09
CA LYS A 429 12.63 31.44 22.18
C LYS A 429 12.32 32.04 20.81
N PRO A 430 11.48 33.09 20.73
CA PRO A 430 11.35 33.89 19.51
C PRO A 430 12.71 34.37 19.00
N GLY A 431 12.97 34.25 17.70
CA GLY A 431 14.24 34.59 17.06
C GLY A 431 15.37 33.58 17.26
N GLN A 432 15.19 32.54 18.09
CA GLN A 432 16.20 31.48 18.24
C GLN A 432 16.30 30.65 16.96
N THR A 433 17.52 30.30 16.56
CA THR A 433 17.74 29.26 15.55
C THR A 433 17.98 27.92 16.23
N ILE A 434 17.24 26.91 15.79
CA ILE A 434 17.38 25.52 16.22
C ILE A 434 17.69 24.64 15.02
N LYS A 435 18.12 23.41 15.28
CA LYS A 435 18.27 22.37 14.26
C LYS A 435 17.09 21.42 14.29
N ILE A 436 16.59 21.08 13.11
CA ILE A 436 15.68 19.95 12.92
C ILE A 436 16.52 18.79 12.43
N GLU A 437 16.32 17.62 13.01
CA GLU A 437 16.87 16.36 12.52
C GLU A 437 15.72 15.43 12.12
N LEU A 438 15.84 14.86 10.92
CA LEU A 438 14.97 13.81 10.40
C LEU A 438 15.80 12.54 10.25
N SER A 439 15.34 11.44 10.85
CA SER A 439 15.80 10.10 10.48
C SER A 439 14.75 9.46 9.60
N ALA A 440 15.12 9.09 8.37
CA ALA A 440 14.24 8.49 7.38
C ALA A 440 15.04 7.69 6.34
N ALA A 441 14.42 6.66 5.77
CA ALA A 441 15.01 5.84 4.70
C ALA A 441 14.91 6.57 3.35
N LEU A 442 15.83 7.50 3.09
CA LEU A 442 15.85 8.36 1.89
C LEU A 442 17.09 8.17 1.02
N ASN A 443 17.94 7.21 1.36
CA ASN A 443 19.26 7.07 0.75
C ASN A 443 19.10 6.55 -0.69
N GLN A 444 19.13 7.48 -1.65
CA GLN A 444 19.02 7.19 -3.08
C GLN A 444 20.38 7.02 -3.71
N HIS A 445 21.33 7.85 -3.26
CA HIS A 445 22.69 7.86 -3.76
C HIS A 445 23.64 7.34 -2.69
N TRP A 446 23.95 6.04 -2.77
CA TRP A 446 24.79 5.32 -1.81
C TRP A 446 26.18 5.90 -1.63
N ASP A 447 26.65 6.70 -2.58
CA ASP A 447 27.98 7.31 -2.66
C ASP A 447 27.96 8.85 -2.53
N SER A 448 26.79 9.45 -2.28
CA SER A 448 26.65 10.90 -2.15
C SER A 448 25.78 11.31 -0.96
N VAL A 449 25.78 12.61 -0.65
CA VAL A 449 24.95 13.19 0.42
C VAL A 449 23.61 13.57 -0.17
N ASP A 450 22.53 12.99 0.34
CA ASP A 450 21.18 13.26 -0.14
C ASP A 450 20.54 14.51 0.50
N LYS A 451 19.43 14.96 -0.09
CA LYS A 451 18.58 16.03 0.43
C LYS A 451 17.22 15.50 0.85
N ALA A 452 16.64 16.15 1.84
CA ALA A 452 15.29 15.89 2.31
C ALA A 452 14.56 17.19 2.64
N TRP A 453 13.33 17.08 3.11
CA TRP A 453 12.58 18.20 3.65
C TRP A 453 11.59 17.74 4.71
N VAL A 454 11.16 18.67 5.55
CA VAL A 454 10.04 18.52 6.49
C VAL A 454 9.05 19.66 6.29
N ASP A 455 7.78 19.41 6.59
CA ASP A 455 6.75 20.45 6.63
C ASP A 455 6.76 21.15 7.99
N ILE A 456 6.66 22.47 7.96
CA ILE A 456 6.26 23.30 9.10
C ILE A 456 4.78 23.62 8.94
N VAL A 457 3.96 23.25 9.92
CA VAL A 457 2.53 23.54 9.92
C VAL A 457 2.28 24.82 10.71
N ASN A 458 1.80 25.84 10.01
CA ASN A 458 1.46 27.14 10.57
C ASN A 458 0.09 27.12 11.26
N ALA A 459 -0.22 28.20 11.99
CA ALA A 459 -1.45 28.33 12.79
C ALA A 459 -2.74 28.27 11.95
N ASP A 460 -2.65 28.63 10.68
CA ASP A 460 -3.73 28.56 9.68
C ASP A 460 -3.79 27.20 8.97
N GLY A 461 -2.94 26.25 9.35
CA GLY A 461 -2.82 24.94 8.70
C GLY A 461 -2.00 24.94 7.41
N LEU A 462 -1.47 26.10 6.97
CA LEU A 462 -0.59 26.16 5.81
C LEU A 462 0.73 25.45 6.10
N ARG A 463 1.23 24.73 5.09
CA ARG A 463 2.48 24.00 5.14
C ARG A 463 3.57 24.74 4.38
N SER A 464 4.75 24.84 4.96
CA SER A 464 5.97 25.30 4.28
C SER A 464 7.09 24.29 4.48
N LYS A 465 7.87 24.01 3.43
CA LYS A 465 8.98 23.08 3.51
C LYS A 465 10.24 23.73 4.10
N VAL A 466 10.95 23.00 4.97
CA VAL A 466 12.33 23.30 5.39
C VAL A 466 13.23 22.22 4.81
N GLU A 467 14.20 22.63 4.00
CA GLU A 467 15.19 21.73 3.42
C GLU A 467 16.15 21.20 4.49
N LEU A 468 16.48 19.92 4.36
CA LEU A 468 17.45 19.22 5.19
C LEU A 468 18.53 18.59 4.30
N VAL A 469 19.73 18.49 4.82
CA VAL A 469 20.88 17.84 4.14
C VAL A 469 21.33 16.67 4.98
N GLU A 470 21.65 15.56 4.33
CA GLU A 470 22.16 14.37 5.01
C GLU A 470 23.47 14.68 5.77
N THR A 471 23.64 14.09 6.95
CA THR A 471 24.80 14.39 7.82
C THR A 471 26.11 13.77 7.33
N GLY A 472 26.01 12.84 6.38
CA GLY A 472 27.10 12.15 5.71
C GLY A 472 26.52 11.14 4.72
N VAL A 473 27.36 10.59 3.85
CA VAL A 473 26.94 9.62 2.83
C VAL A 473 26.26 8.42 3.49
N ASN A 474 25.05 8.09 3.04
CA ASN A 474 24.30 6.88 3.43
C ASN A 474 24.08 6.75 4.96
N THR A 475 23.90 7.87 5.66
CA THR A 475 23.60 7.90 7.10
C THR A 475 22.11 7.77 7.41
N GLY A 476 21.22 8.17 6.50
CA GLY A 476 19.78 8.22 6.75
C GLY A 476 19.38 9.26 7.81
N ILE A 477 20.25 10.20 8.13
CA ILE A 477 20.04 11.28 9.11
C ILE A 477 20.23 12.61 8.39
N PHE A 478 19.21 13.45 8.40
CA PHE A 478 19.15 14.72 7.69
C PHE A 478 18.97 15.87 8.67
N VAL A 479 19.70 16.97 8.48
CA VAL A 479 19.64 18.14 9.36
C VAL A 479 19.42 19.43 8.59
N GLY A 480 18.69 20.36 9.20
CA GLY A 480 18.47 21.71 8.67
C GLY A 480 18.17 22.68 9.80
N ASN A 481 18.29 23.98 9.51
CA ASN A 481 18.07 25.03 10.51
C ASN A 481 16.65 25.57 10.40
N LEU A 482 16.01 25.81 11.55
CA LEU A 482 14.76 26.54 11.66
C LEU A 482 14.96 27.74 12.58
N THR A 483 14.66 28.94 12.07
CA THR A 483 14.61 30.15 12.88
C THR A 483 13.18 30.38 13.35
N ILE A 484 12.99 30.40 14.67
CA ILE A 484 11.68 30.66 15.28
C ILE A 484 11.27 32.11 14.98
N PRO A 485 10.07 32.35 14.40
CA PRO A 485 9.61 33.71 14.13
C PRO A 485 9.63 34.59 15.39
N THR A 486 10.00 35.86 15.24
CA THR A 486 9.96 36.84 16.33
C THR A 486 8.53 37.24 16.68
N VAL A 487 7.62 37.23 15.70
CA VAL A 487 6.19 37.46 15.86
C VAL A 487 5.46 36.12 15.85
N LEU A 488 4.98 35.69 17.02
CA LEU A 488 4.30 34.41 17.17
C LEU A 488 2.81 34.53 16.85
N ARG A 489 2.32 33.69 15.94
CA ARG A 489 0.88 33.47 15.71
C ARG A 489 0.33 32.28 16.50
N GLN A 490 1.21 31.46 17.08
CA GLN A 490 0.90 30.25 17.84
C GLN A 490 1.95 30.00 18.92
N LYS A 491 1.58 29.26 19.96
CA LYS A 491 2.46 28.89 21.09
C LYS A 491 3.31 27.64 20.82
N GLU A 492 3.08 26.97 19.71
CA GLU A 492 3.76 25.74 19.32
C GLU A 492 4.09 25.77 17.82
N ILE A 493 5.19 25.14 17.42
CA ILE A 493 5.49 24.82 16.03
C ILE A 493 5.37 23.31 15.86
N LYS A 494 4.63 22.89 14.84
CA LYS A 494 4.54 21.48 14.43
C LYS A 494 5.41 21.27 13.21
N VAL A 495 6.31 20.30 13.32
CA VAL A 495 7.13 19.82 12.21
C VAL A 495 6.68 18.42 11.86
N SER A 496 6.39 18.17 10.59
CA SER A 496 5.91 16.88 10.14
C SER A 496 6.67 16.35 8.93
N TYR A 497 6.74 15.03 8.83
CA TYR A 497 7.29 14.33 7.69
C TYR A 497 6.36 13.17 7.32
N GLY A 498 5.91 13.11 6.06
CA GLY A 498 4.87 12.18 5.62
C GLY A 498 3.44 12.64 5.96
N TYR A 499 2.46 11.92 5.44
CA TYR A 499 1.04 12.28 5.46
C TYR A 499 0.15 11.09 5.84
N LEU A 500 -1.17 11.33 5.93
CA LEU A 500 -2.19 10.28 6.01
C LEU A 500 -1.95 9.20 7.10
N GLY A 501 -1.48 9.62 8.27
CA GLY A 501 -1.24 8.72 9.41
C GLY A 501 -0.01 7.82 9.25
N LEU A 502 0.72 7.92 8.12
CA LEU A 502 1.97 7.19 7.87
C LEU A 502 3.22 7.98 8.28
N GLY A 503 3.07 9.29 8.46
CA GLY A 503 4.14 10.21 8.82
C GLY A 503 4.42 10.34 10.33
N LYS A 504 5.34 11.25 10.65
CA LYS A 504 5.67 11.70 12.01
C LYS A 504 5.41 13.18 12.19
N ILE A 505 5.00 13.55 13.39
CA ILE A 505 4.83 14.94 13.82
C ILE A 505 5.61 15.11 15.11
N ALA A 506 6.46 16.14 15.18
CA ALA A 506 7.09 16.61 16.39
C ALA A 506 6.59 18.03 16.69
N THR A 507 6.32 18.30 17.96
CA THR A 507 5.82 19.61 18.43
C THR A 507 6.88 20.27 19.30
N LEU A 508 7.15 21.54 19.01
CA LEU A 508 8.04 22.39 19.80
C LEU A 508 7.24 23.54 20.41
N ASN A 509 7.26 23.64 21.74
CA ASN A 509 6.66 24.77 22.44
C ASN A 509 7.56 26.01 22.33
N ILE A 510 6.92 27.18 22.22
CA ILE A 510 7.60 28.48 22.18
C ILE A 510 7.37 29.21 23.51
N GLN A 511 8.41 29.85 24.04
CA GLN A 511 8.35 30.60 25.31
C GLN A 511 7.44 31.81 25.25
#